data_AF-A0A949IAI6-F1
#
_entry.id   AF-A0A949IAI6-F1
#
_cell.length_a   1.000
_cell.length_b   1.000
_cell.length_c   1.000
_cell.angle_alpha   90.00
_cell.angle_beta   90.00
_cell.angle_gamma   90.00
#
_symmetry.space_group_name_H-M   'P 1'
#
loop_
_entity.id
_entity.type
_entity.pdbx_description
1 polymer ?
#
loop_
_entity_poly.entity_id
_entity_poly.type
_entity_poly.pdbx_seq_one_letter_code
_entity_poly.pdbx_strand_id
1 'polypeptide(L)'
;MGEDIDVFTGAAGGSAGAPRVMILVDNSNNWVQDQPNGKSKFLALAAVMNSITTPVKVGLSMFTKGAPTGGYIRFAPRDMSVSSNRTAFQSLLGGISADANVGTEAGAPKDESAALYEIYKYYSSAAPRSGKLVQNPNADSAGNMGSYAGATAAAQGLTSGFAFDKEGDYVSDTSACSKAYIIYIVANNSSGGPTGQRIYEGVDSGAPVLPAPGAPDTFADEWARFLYTHRDPQVTTYVMDAYYPDDNQDAGYSLALQSIAKQGGGSYKHVRNQAEITTELLRIFAEIKAINSTFASASLPISAANRAQNKNQVFFGMFRPDAEAKPRWFGNLKQYQLINQAGVIELADVTGALAINNNTGFIADCSTSFWTSDSGTYWQNVPVNPSVAGTCTTTSFGKFSDAPDGPFVEKGGTAEVVRKGNAPAVTNSTPTFIVNRSLYT
;
A
#
# COMPACT_ATOMS: atom_id res chain seq x y z
N MET A 1 -9.46 44.73 3.24
CA MET A 1 -8.92 43.79 4.25
C MET A 1 -9.04 42.41 3.64
N GLY A 2 -7.99 41.95 2.96
CA GLY A 2 -7.92 40.56 2.50
C GLY A 2 -7.55 39.72 3.72
N GLU A 3 -8.36 38.71 4.01
CA GLU A 3 -8.07 37.78 5.11
C GLU A 3 -6.87 36.91 4.74
N ASP A 4 -6.00 36.66 5.71
CA ASP A 4 -4.73 35.92 5.64
C ASP A 4 -4.93 34.39 5.43
N ILE A 5 -6.06 34.00 4.85
CA ILE A 5 -6.51 32.60 4.65
C ILE A 5 -6.42 32.22 3.16
N ASP A 6 -6.43 33.18 2.24
CA ASP A 6 -6.42 32.93 0.80
C ASP A 6 -5.08 32.40 0.25
N VAL A 7 -4.01 32.38 1.07
CA VAL A 7 -2.75 31.71 0.68
C VAL A 7 -2.81 30.19 0.85
N PHE A 8 -3.87 29.65 1.45
CA PHE A 8 -4.05 28.22 1.70
C PHE A 8 -5.16 27.57 0.86
N THR A 9 -5.85 28.32 0.00
CA THR A 9 -6.88 27.78 -0.91
C THR A 9 -6.30 27.29 -2.24
N GLY A 10 -5.01 27.52 -2.51
CA GLY A 10 -4.29 27.02 -3.68
C GLY A 10 -3.50 25.75 -3.38
N ALA A 11 -4.05 24.58 -3.73
CA ALA A 11 -3.37 23.33 -4.09
C ALA A 11 -2.25 22.73 -3.19
N ALA A 12 -1.96 23.29 -2.00
CA ALA A 12 -0.83 22.85 -1.16
C ALA A 12 -1.23 22.02 0.09
N GLY A 13 -2.50 21.61 0.17
CA GLY A 13 -2.96 20.54 1.07
C GLY A 13 -3.08 19.24 0.28
N GLY A 14 -1.96 18.66 -0.18
CA GLY A 14 -1.97 17.40 -0.92
C GLY A 14 -2.56 16.27 -0.08
N SER A 15 -3.82 15.92 -0.31
CA SER A 15 -4.38 14.68 0.22
C SER A 15 -3.69 13.54 -0.54
N ALA A 16 -2.86 12.73 0.15
CA ALA A 16 -2.44 11.45 -0.40
C ALA A 16 -3.70 10.73 -0.88
N GLY A 17 -3.74 10.35 -2.16
CA GLY A 17 -4.86 9.59 -2.69
C GLY A 17 -5.05 8.34 -1.83
N ALA A 18 -6.28 8.06 -1.39
CA ALA A 18 -6.57 6.93 -0.54
C ALA A 18 -5.91 5.64 -1.11
N PRO A 19 -5.14 4.89 -0.30
CA PRO A 19 -4.45 3.71 -0.79
C PRO A 19 -5.42 2.71 -1.41
N ARG A 20 -4.96 2.05 -2.48
CA ARG A 20 -5.75 1.06 -3.21
C ARG A 20 -5.26 -0.32 -2.85
N VAL A 21 -6.13 -1.13 -2.25
CA VAL A 21 -5.84 -2.49 -1.81
C VAL A 21 -6.69 -3.45 -2.62
N MET A 22 -6.04 -4.29 -3.43
CA MET A 22 -6.68 -5.44 -4.07
C MET A 22 -6.43 -6.68 -3.21
N ILE A 23 -7.49 -7.26 -2.66
CA ILE A 23 -7.37 -8.54 -1.96
C ILE A 23 -7.51 -9.65 -3.01
N LEU A 24 -6.47 -10.43 -3.23
CA LEU A 24 -6.55 -11.64 -4.04
C LEU A 24 -6.86 -12.80 -3.10
N VAL A 25 -7.99 -13.48 -3.31
CA VAL A 25 -8.38 -14.62 -2.49
C VAL A 25 -8.36 -15.89 -3.32
N ASP A 26 -7.63 -16.88 -2.83
CA ASP A 26 -7.69 -18.25 -3.34
C ASP A 26 -9.07 -18.84 -3.12
N ASN A 27 -9.82 -19.10 -4.18
CA ASN A 27 -11.15 -19.70 -4.19
C ASN A 27 -11.13 -21.10 -4.86
N SER A 28 -9.98 -21.79 -4.88
CA SER A 28 -9.83 -23.04 -5.62
C SER A 28 -10.46 -24.28 -4.98
N ASN A 29 -10.58 -24.29 -3.66
CA ASN A 29 -11.13 -25.43 -2.92
C ASN A 29 -12.54 -25.17 -2.40
N ASN A 30 -13.29 -26.24 -2.13
CA ASN A 30 -14.56 -26.16 -1.43
C ASN A 30 -14.34 -25.71 0.02
N TRP A 31 -14.81 -24.51 0.37
CA TRP A 31 -14.54 -23.85 1.65
C TRP A 31 -15.53 -24.14 2.79
N VAL A 32 -16.43 -25.12 2.64
CA VAL A 32 -17.39 -25.45 3.71
C VAL A 32 -16.71 -26.19 4.87
N GLN A 33 -15.81 -27.11 4.58
CA GLN A 33 -15.13 -27.95 5.57
C GLN A 33 -13.65 -27.59 5.76
N ASP A 34 -13.11 -26.81 4.83
CA ASP A 34 -11.73 -26.36 4.84
C ASP A 34 -11.59 -25.17 5.81
N GLN A 35 -10.90 -25.35 6.93
CA GLN A 35 -10.56 -24.26 7.84
C GLN A 35 -9.03 -24.28 7.95
N PRO A 36 -8.32 -23.13 8.03
CA PRO A 36 -8.80 -21.75 7.97
C PRO A 36 -9.09 -21.23 6.56
N ASN A 37 -8.78 -22.04 5.55
CA ASN A 37 -8.79 -21.67 4.14
C ASN A 37 -10.18 -21.46 3.58
N GLY A 38 -11.20 -21.89 4.29
CA GLY A 38 -12.54 -21.81 3.80
C GLY A 38 -13.26 -20.55 4.20
N LYS A 39 -14.40 -20.70 4.87
CA LYS A 39 -15.28 -19.59 5.24
C LYS A 39 -14.57 -18.52 6.08
N SER A 40 -13.59 -18.91 6.89
CA SER A 40 -12.89 -18.01 7.82
C SER A 40 -12.22 -16.82 7.15
N LYS A 41 -11.65 -16.94 5.94
CA LYS A 41 -11.02 -15.79 5.26
C LYS A 41 -12.04 -14.71 4.89
N PHE A 42 -13.21 -15.09 4.39
CA PHE A 42 -14.27 -14.16 4.02
C PHE A 42 -14.89 -13.51 5.26
N LEU A 43 -15.08 -14.27 6.34
CA LEU A 43 -15.55 -13.74 7.62
C LEU A 43 -14.54 -12.78 8.25
N ALA A 44 -13.25 -13.10 8.21
CA ALA A 44 -12.18 -12.22 8.68
C ALA A 44 -12.16 -10.90 7.88
N LEU A 45 -12.22 -10.98 6.55
CA LEU A 45 -12.31 -9.81 5.68
C LEU A 45 -13.51 -8.94 6.05
N ALA A 46 -14.71 -9.53 6.16
CA ALA A 46 -15.93 -8.80 6.50
C ALA A 46 -15.84 -8.12 7.89
N ALA A 47 -15.20 -8.78 8.87
CA ALA A 47 -14.98 -8.24 10.20
C ALA A 47 -14.02 -7.04 10.18
N VAL A 48 -12.92 -7.11 9.42
CA VAL A 48 -11.94 -6.02 9.32
C VAL A 48 -12.54 -4.79 8.65
N MET A 49 -13.46 -4.93 7.70
CA MET A 49 -14.07 -3.78 7.03
C MET A 49 -14.75 -2.80 8.00
N ASN A 50 -15.32 -3.28 9.10
CA ASN A 50 -15.93 -2.42 10.14
C ASN A 50 -14.92 -1.51 10.85
N SER A 51 -13.65 -1.90 10.87
CA SER A 51 -12.57 -1.13 11.50
C SER A 51 -12.00 -0.03 10.60
N ILE A 52 -12.35 -0.02 9.31
CA ILE A 52 -11.82 0.93 8.34
C ILE A 52 -12.74 2.16 8.28
N THR A 53 -12.40 3.19 9.05
CA THR A 53 -13.11 4.48 9.10
C THR A 53 -12.42 5.59 8.32
N THR A 54 -11.19 5.35 7.86
CA THR A 54 -10.37 6.30 7.10
C THR A 54 -10.39 5.96 5.61
N PRO A 55 -10.18 6.93 4.70
CA PRO A 55 -10.17 6.68 3.26
C PRO A 55 -9.14 5.61 2.88
N VAL A 56 -9.63 4.45 2.45
CA VAL A 56 -8.86 3.32 1.90
C VAL A 56 -9.76 2.66 0.88
N LYS A 57 -9.27 2.48 -0.36
CA LYS A 57 -10.01 1.81 -1.42
C LYS A 57 -9.74 0.32 -1.37
N VAL A 58 -10.76 -0.50 -1.09
CA VAL A 58 -10.60 -1.96 -0.97
C VAL A 58 -11.38 -2.65 -2.09
N GLY A 59 -10.70 -3.56 -2.78
CA GLY A 59 -11.24 -4.41 -3.83
C GLY A 59 -10.99 -5.89 -3.55
N LEU A 60 -11.63 -6.74 -4.33
CA LEU A 60 -11.52 -8.19 -4.28
C LEU A 60 -11.29 -8.74 -5.68
N SER A 61 -10.29 -9.60 -5.79
CA SER A 61 -10.02 -10.46 -6.93
C SER A 61 -10.05 -11.92 -6.48
N MET A 62 -10.54 -12.78 -7.38
CA MET A 62 -10.64 -14.22 -7.18
C MET A 62 -10.15 -14.92 -8.45
N PHE A 63 -9.79 -16.19 -8.33
CA PHE A 63 -9.42 -17.01 -9.49
C PHE A 63 -10.65 -17.30 -10.33
N THR A 64 -10.46 -17.20 -11.65
CA THR A 64 -11.51 -17.51 -12.61
C THR A 64 -11.76 -19.01 -12.71
N LYS A 65 -12.96 -19.38 -13.15
CA LYS A 65 -13.30 -20.75 -13.52
C LYS A 65 -13.19 -20.89 -15.04
N GLY A 66 -12.35 -21.80 -15.50
CA GLY A 66 -12.20 -22.12 -16.93
C GLY A 66 -10.97 -21.50 -17.59
N ALA A 67 -11.04 -21.36 -18.92
CA ALA A 67 -9.91 -20.95 -19.76
C ALA A 67 -10.21 -19.62 -20.49
N PRO A 68 -9.23 -18.69 -20.58
CA PRO A 68 -7.89 -18.80 -19.99
C PRO A 68 -7.92 -18.73 -18.46
N THR A 69 -6.93 -19.37 -17.84
CA THR A 69 -6.71 -19.43 -16.38
C THR A 69 -6.17 -18.09 -15.87
N GLY A 70 -6.43 -17.77 -14.60
CA GLY A 70 -5.95 -16.55 -13.95
C GLY A 70 -6.95 -15.97 -12.96
N GLY A 71 -7.02 -14.65 -12.90
CA GLY A 71 -7.90 -13.91 -11.98
C GLY A 71 -9.05 -13.22 -12.69
N TYR A 72 -9.93 -12.61 -11.89
CA TYR A 72 -10.88 -11.59 -12.33
C TYR A 72 -11.16 -10.60 -11.19
N ILE A 73 -11.69 -9.43 -11.52
CA ILE A 73 -12.08 -8.42 -10.52
C ILE A 73 -13.52 -8.71 -10.06
N ARG A 74 -13.64 -9.22 -8.83
CA ARG A 74 -14.92 -9.56 -8.16
C ARG A 74 -15.60 -8.33 -7.58
N PHE A 75 -14.79 -7.37 -7.14
CA PHE A 75 -15.21 -6.08 -6.61
C PHE A 75 -14.07 -5.08 -6.83
N ALA A 76 -14.27 -4.06 -7.67
CA ALA A 76 -13.28 -3.02 -7.89
C ALA A 76 -13.00 -2.24 -6.60
N PRO A 77 -11.75 -1.78 -6.38
CA PRO A 77 -11.39 -0.94 -5.26
C PRO A 77 -12.28 0.29 -5.10
N ARG A 78 -13.06 0.32 -4.02
CA ARG A 78 -13.93 1.45 -3.65
C ARG A 78 -13.60 1.94 -2.25
N ASP A 79 -13.81 3.23 -2.00
CA ASP A 79 -13.51 3.83 -0.70
C ASP A 79 -14.39 3.23 0.40
N MET A 80 -13.76 2.54 1.34
CA MET A 80 -14.41 1.88 2.48
C MET A 80 -14.79 2.86 3.60
N SER A 81 -14.39 4.13 3.53
CA SER A 81 -14.93 5.18 4.41
C SER A 81 -16.43 5.42 4.14
N VAL A 82 -16.86 5.22 2.88
CA VAL A 82 -18.26 5.32 2.44
C VAL A 82 -19.04 4.09 2.91
N SER A 83 -20.10 4.32 3.70
CA SER A 83 -20.88 3.24 4.32
C SER A 83 -21.56 2.32 3.32
N SER A 84 -22.08 2.83 2.20
CA SER A 84 -22.73 2.00 1.16
C SER A 84 -21.74 1.03 0.51
N ASN A 85 -20.52 1.47 0.19
CA ASN A 85 -19.47 0.60 -0.35
C ASN A 85 -19.11 -0.50 0.64
N ARG A 86 -18.93 -0.13 1.92
CA ARG A 86 -18.58 -1.07 2.99
C ARG A 86 -19.68 -2.11 3.19
N THR A 87 -20.94 -1.69 3.29
CA THR A 87 -22.09 -2.60 3.42
C THR A 87 -22.22 -3.53 2.21
N ALA A 88 -22.10 -3.01 0.99
CA ALA A 88 -22.17 -3.82 -0.23
C ALA A 88 -21.07 -4.87 -0.28
N PHE A 89 -19.83 -4.49 0.08
CA PHE A 89 -18.70 -5.41 0.11
C PHE A 89 -18.87 -6.50 1.17
N GLN A 90 -19.35 -6.15 2.37
CA GLN A 90 -19.65 -7.11 3.44
C GLN A 90 -20.76 -8.10 3.06
N SER A 91 -21.86 -7.61 2.49
CA SER A 91 -22.96 -8.47 2.02
C SER A 91 -22.50 -9.41 0.90
N LEU A 92 -21.66 -8.92 -0.02
CA LEU A 92 -21.05 -9.73 -1.06
C LEU A 92 -20.16 -10.83 -0.48
N LEU A 93 -19.28 -10.50 0.47
CA LEU A 93 -18.45 -11.50 1.18
C LEU A 93 -19.31 -12.53 1.92
N GLY A 94 -20.40 -12.09 2.56
CA GLY A 94 -21.39 -12.96 3.19
C GLY A 94 -21.99 -13.95 2.19
N GLY A 95 -22.40 -13.47 1.02
CA GLY A 95 -22.91 -14.28 -0.08
C GLY A 95 -21.89 -15.29 -0.61
N ILE A 96 -20.63 -14.88 -0.83
CA ILE A 96 -19.55 -15.79 -1.28
C ILE A 96 -19.30 -16.89 -0.24
N SER A 97 -19.30 -16.51 1.03
CA SER A 97 -19.03 -17.40 2.16
C SER A 97 -20.19 -18.36 2.49
N ALA A 98 -21.35 -18.18 1.86
CA ALA A 98 -22.53 -19.00 2.12
C ALA A 98 -22.35 -20.40 1.52
N ASP A 99 -22.63 -21.42 2.33
CA ASP A 99 -22.43 -22.83 1.98
C ASP A 99 -23.19 -23.22 0.69
N ALA A 100 -24.37 -22.61 0.46
CA ALA A 100 -25.19 -22.81 -0.74
C ALA A 100 -24.51 -22.33 -2.04
N ASN A 101 -23.53 -21.42 -1.95
CA ASN A 101 -22.91 -20.78 -3.11
C ASN A 101 -21.53 -21.35 -3.45
N VAL A 102 -20.98 -22.27 -2.65
CA VAL A 102 -19.61 -22.77 -2.86
C VAL A 102 -19.41 -23.40 -4.24
N GLY A 103 -20.38 -24.16 -4.75
CA GLY A 103 -20.28 -24.75 -6.10
C GLY A 103 -20.26 -23.71 -7.24
N THR A 104 -20.80 -22.52 -6.98
CA THR A 104 -20.84 -21.40 -7.94
C THR A 104 -19.59 -20.54 -7.84
N GLU A 105 -19.05 -20.36 -6.63
CA GLU A 105 -17.95 -19.45 -6.35
C GLU A 105 -16.56 -20.12 -6.40
N ALA A 106 -16.49 -21.44 -6.25
CA ALA A 106 -15.23 -22.17 -6.36
C ALA A 106 -14.65 -22.05 -7.79
N GLY A 107 -13.40 -21.59 -7.88
CA GLY A 107 -12.69 -21.31 -9.12
C GLY A 107 -11.44 -22.16 -9.28
N ALA A 108 -11.40 -23.00 -10.31
CA ALA A 108 -10.21 -23.78 -10.66
C ALA A 108 -9.83 -23.54 -12.14
N PRO A 109 -8.53 -23.59 -12.50
CA PRO A 109 -7.34 -23.86 -11.66
C PRO A 109 -6.68 -22.59 -11.08
N LYS A 110 -5.82 -22.79 -10.06
CA LYS A 110 -5.04 -21.76 -9.37
C LYS A 110 -3.78 -21.36 -10.15
N ASP A 111 -3.95 -20.41 -11.07
CA ASP A 111 -2.86 -19.81 -11.86
C ASP A 111 -2.49 -18.43 -11.29
N GLU A 112 -1.55 -18.41 -10.33
CA GLU A 112 -1.15 -17.22 -9.57
C GLU A 112 -0.53 -16.15 -10.46
N SER A 113 0.33 -16.57 -11.38
CA SER A 113 1.00 -15.67 -12.32
C SER A 113 -0.01 -15.00 -13.24
N ALA A 114 -0.98 -15.76 -13.78
CA ALA A 114 -2.03 -15.17 -14.58
C ALA A 114 -2.99 -14.30 -13.74
N ALA A 115 -3.19 -14.60 -12.46
CA ALA A 115 -3.99 -13.76 -11.57
C ALA A 115 -3.30 -12.42 -11.24
N LEU A 116 -1.99 -12.44 -10.95
CA LEU A 116 -1.20 -11.22 -10.77
C LEU A 116 -1.13 -10.42 -12.08
N TYR A 117 -1.02 -11.11 -13.22
CA TYR A 117 -1.12 -10.47 -14.53
C TYR A 117 -2.49 -9.83 -14.78
N GLU A 118 -3.60 -10.48 -14.41
CA GLU A 118 -4.93 -9.88 -14.53
C GLU A 118 -5.06 -8.64 -13.64
N ILE A 119 -4.52 -8.67 -12.42
CA ILE A 119 -4.47 -7.48 -11.55
C ILE A 119 -3.62 -6.38 -12.17
N TYR A 120 -2.51 -6.71 -12.84
CA TYR A 120 -1.75 -5.76 -13.66
C TYR A 120 -2.64 -5.15 -14.75
N LYS A 121 -3.40 -5.95 -15.51
CA LYS A 121 -4.33 -5.42 -16.54
C LYS A 121 -5.37 -4.48 -15.96
N TYR A 122 -5.95 -4.83 -14.80
CA TYR A 122 -6.88 -3.94 -14.10
C TYR A 122 -6.21 -2.60 -13.81
N TYR A 123 -5.05 -2.64 -13.19
CA TYR A 123 -4.29 -1.46 -12.79
C TYR A 123 -3.76 -0.62 -13.96
N SER A 124 -3.59 -1.21 -15.13
CA SER A 124 -3.25 -0.54 -16.39
C SER A 124 -4.46 -0.07 -17.19
N SER A 125 -5.68 -0.26 -16.66
CA SER A 125 -6.94 0.02 -17.36
C SER A 125 -6.98 -0.60 -18.77
N ALA A 126 -6.57 -1.88 -18.85
CA ALA A 126 -6.46 -2.62 -20.09
C ALA A 126 -7.57 -3.66 -20.23
N ALA A 127 -7.79 -4.16 -21.46
CA ALA A 127 -8.73 -5.24 -21.73
C ALA A 127 -8.48 -6.47 -20.85
N PRO A 128 -9.49 -7.10 -20.23
CA PRO A 128 -9.30 -8.31 -19.43
C PRO A 128 -8.81 -9.50 -20.27
N ARG A 129 -7.95 -10.36 -19.68
CA ARG A 129 -7.52 -11.62 -20.32
C ARG A 129 -8.40 -12.77 -19.84
N SER A 130 -8.27 -13.14 -18.56
CA SER A 130 -9.08 -14.17 -17.91
C SER A 130 -10.30 -13.60 -17.20
N GLY A 131 -10.34 -12.29 -16.96
CA GLY A 131 -11.38 -11.62 -16.20
C GLY A 131 -12.58 -11.13 -17.00
N LYS A 132 -12.77 -11.63 -18.23
CA LYS A 132 -13.88 -11.25 -19.10
C LYS A 132 -15.22 -11.59 -18.45
N LEU A 133 -16.21 -10.70 -18.61
CA LEU A 133 -17.55 -10.85 -18.04
C LEU A 133 -18.26 -12.14 -18.49
N VAL A 134 -18.04 -12.55 -19.75
CA VAL A 134 -18.64 -13.78 -20.31
C VAL A 134 -18.19 -15.05 -19.58
N GLN A 135 -16.93 -15.07 -19.10
CA GLN A 135 -16.36 -16.19 -18.35
C GLN A 135 -16.66 -16.07 -16.85
N ASN A 136 -16.80 -14.84 -16.36
CA ASN A 136 -16.95 -14.53 -14.95
C ASN A 136 -18.30 -13.84 -14.73
N PRO A 137 -19.41 -14.61 -14.61
CA PRO A 137 -20.74 -14.04 -14.46
C PRO A 137 -20.87 -13.16 -13.21
N ASN A 138 -19.96 -13.35 -12.27
CA ASN A 138 -19.88 -12.67 -10.99
C ASN A 138 -18.85 -11.51 -11.00
N ALA A 139 -18.33 -11.10 -12.15
CA ALA A 139 -17.41 -9.95 -12.23
C ALA A 139 -18.12 -8.61 -11.96
N ASP A 140 -17.35 -7.62 -11.48
CA ASP A 140 -17.87 -6.33 -11.04
C ASP A 140 -18.17 -5.37 -12.21
N SER A 141 -19.33 -5.52 -12.83
CA SER A 141 -19.79 -4.70 -13.96
C SER A 141 -21.09 -3.97 -13.66
N ALA A 142 -21.27 -2.80 -14.28
CA ALA A 142 -22.50 -2.03 -14.19
C ALA A 142 -23.71 -2.87 -14.62
N GLY A 143 -24.76 -2.88 -13.79
CA GLY A 143 -26.00 -3.61 -14.06
C GLY A 143 -25.90 -5.14 -14.02
N ASN A 144 -24.71 -5.72 -13.77
CA ASN A 144 -24.56 -7.17 -13.69
C ASN A 144 -25.18 -7.70 -12.39
N MET A 145 -26.21 -8.52 -12.46
CA MET A 145 -26.86 -9.09 -11.26
C MET A 145 -26.16 -10.35 -10.71
N GLY A 146 -25.27 -10.95 -11.50
CA GLY A 146 -24.54 -12.17 -11.14
C GLY A 146 -25.38 -13.43 -11.14
N SER A 147 -24.80 -14.51 -10.63
CA SER A 147 -25.38 -15.87 -10.65
C SER A 147 -26.36 -16.17 -9.52
N TYR A 148 -26.42 -15.32 -8.49
CA TYR A 148 -27.36 -15.44 -7.37
C TYR A 148 -27.66 -14.06 -6.76
N ALA A 149 -28.70 -13.99 -5.92
CA ALA A 149 -29.14 -12.74 -5.31
C ALA A 149 -28.00 -12.05 -4.53
N GLY A 150 -27.70 -10.81 -4.90
CA GLY A 150 -26.63 -10.04 -4.26
C GLY A 150 -25.22 -10.53 -4.60
N ALA A 151 -25.03 -11.31 -5.66
CA ALA A 151 -23.71 -11.83 -5.99
C ALA A 151 -22.71 -10.72 -6.33
N THR A 152 -23.12 -9.62 -6.96
CA THR A 152 -22.22 -8.56 -7.46
C THR A 152 -22.42 -7.23 -6.72
N ALA A 153 -21.52 -6.27 -6.93
CA ALA A 153 -21.68 -4.92 -6.39
C ALA A 153 -22.96 -4.22 -6.88
N ALA A 154 -23.32 -4.41 -8.15
CA ALA A 154 -24.57 -3.88 -8.70
C ALA A 154 -25.80 -4.54 -8.07
N ALA A 155 -25.77 -5.86 -7.85
CA ALA A 155 -26.84 -6.57 -7.14
C ALA A 155 -26.95 -6.16 -5.65
N GLN A 156 -25.88 -5.60 -5.08
CA GLN A 156 -25.86 -4.98 -3.75
C GLN A 156 -26.27 -3.50 -3.76
N GLY A 157 -26.72 -2.97 -4.90
CA GLY A 157 -27.26 -1.62 -5.04
C GLY A 157 -26.23 -0.52 -5.32
N LEU A 158 -24.97 -0.86 -5.59
CA LEU A 158 -24.00 0.15 -6.05
C LEU A 158 -24.31 0.56 -7.50
N THR A 159 -24.11 1.84 -7.81
CA THR A 159 -24.41 2.43 -9.13
C THR A 159 -23.17 2.98 -9.85
N SER A 160 -22.00 2.92 -9.23
CA SER A 160 -20.75 3.44 -9.79
C SER A 160 -19.50 2.73 -9.24
N GLY A 161 -18.34 3.08 -9.81
CA GLY A 161 -17.04 2.53 -9.41
C GLY A 161 -16.84 1.07 -9.81
N PHE A 162 -17.49 0.62 -10.88
CA PHE A 162 -17.36 -0.73 -11.42
C PHE A 162 -16.00 -0.97 -12.06
N ALA A 163 -15.63 -2.24 -12.23
CA ALA A 163 -14.34 -2.62 -12.78
C ALA A 163 -14.24 -2.37 -14.29
N PHE A 164 -15.36 -2.31 -15.02
CA PHE A 164 -15.39 -2.23 -16.48
C PHE A 164 -15.99 -0.92 -16.99
N ASP A 165 -15.48 -0.44 -18.13
CA ASP A 165 -16.16 0.57 -18.94
C ASP A 165 -17.21 -0.08 -19.87
N LYS A 166 -17.76 0.73 -20.78
CA LYS A 166 -18.79 0.28 -21.74
C LYS A 166 -18.20 -0.54 -22.89
N GLU A 167 -16.90 -0.44 -23.14
CA GLU A 167 -16.14 -1.22 -24.12
C GLU A 167 -15.80 -2.62 -23.57
N GLY A 168 -15.85 -2.80 -22.25
CA GLY A 168 -15.50 -4.03 -21.56
C GLY A 168 -14.03 -4.10 -21.13
N ASP A 169 -13.32 -2.98 -21.20
CA ASP A 169 -11.96 -2.84 -20.69
C ASP A 169 -12.00 -2.49 -19.19
N TYR A 170 -10.91 -2.80 -18.49
CA TYR A 170 -10.83 -2.42 -17.09
C TYR A 170 -10.70 -0.92 -16.89
N VAL A 171 -11.31 -0.43 -15.82
CA VAL A 171 -11.16 0.93 -15.33
C VAL A 171 -10.57 0.90 -13.94
N SER A 172 -9.31 1.30 -13.82
CA SER A 172 -8.70 1.61 -12.54
C SER A 172 -8.63 3.11 -12.35
N ASP A 173 -9.02 3.57 -11.15
CA ASP A 173 -8.75 4.93 -10.73
C ASP A 173 -7.25 5.08 -10.44
N THR A 174 -6.50 5.48 -11.47
CA THR A 174 -5.06 5.74 -11.40
C THR A 174 -4.79 7.21 -11.07
N SER A 175 -5.19 7.65 -9.88
CA SER A 175 -4.60 8.88 -9.32
C SER A 175 -3.11 8.64 -9.05
N ALA A 176 -2.24 9.49 -9.61
CA ALA A 176 -0.78 9.38 -9.53
C ALA A 176 -0.22 9.40 -8.10
N CYS A 177 -1.04 9.80 -7.11
CA CYS A 177 -0.64 9.93 -5.71
C CYS A 177 -1.11 8.78 -4.80
N SER A 178 -1.72 7.72 -5.34
CA SER A 178 -2.24 6.60 -4.53
C SER A 178 -1.41 5.33 -4.68
N LYS A 179 -0.73 4.93 -3.59
CA LYS A 179 -0.02 3.64 -3.52
C LYS A 179 -1.00 2.48 -3.69
N ALA A 180 -0.53 1.43 -4.37
CA ALA A 180 -1.30 0.24 -4.63
C ALA A 180 -0.72 -0.96 -3.87
N TYR A 181 -1.60 -1.84 -3.41
CA TYR A 181 -1.25 -2.98 -2.59
C TYR A 181 -2.04 -4.20 -3.03
N ILE A 182 -1.41 -5.37 -2.99
CA ILE A 182 -2.06 -6.67 -3.09
C ILE A 182 -1.96 -7.33 -1.72
N ILE A 183 -3.08 -7.86 -1.23
CA ILE A 183 -3.10 -8.78 -0.09
C ILE A 183 -3.54 -10.13 -0.63
N TYR A 184 -2.60 -11.05 -0.75
CA TYR A 184 -2.87 -12.39 -1.24
C TYR A 184 -3.17 -13.33 -0.07
N ILE A 185 -4.41 -13.84 0.01
CA ILE A 185 -4.82 -14.85 1.00
C ILE A 185 -4.95 -16.18 0.29
N VAL A 186 -4.13 -17.14 0.69
CA VAL A 186 -3.89 -18.34 -0.09
C VAL A 186 -4.00 -19.61 0.73
N ALA A 187 -4.67 -20.61 0.16
CA ALA A 187 -4.78 -21.92 0.78
C ALA A 187 -3.58 -22.79 0.43
N ASN A 188 -2.92 -23.34 1.44
CA ASN A 188 -1.80 -24.27 1.30
C ASN A 188 -2.16 -25.64 1.90
N ASN A 189 -3.12 -26.31 1.27
CA ASN A 189 -3.62 -27.62 1.67
C ASN A 189 -3.65 -28.57 0.46
N SER A 190 -2.46 -29.01 0.02
CA SER A 190 -2.18 -30.13 -0.91
C SER A 190 -2.96 -30.23 -2.25
N SER A 191 -3.80 -29.25 -2.59
CA SER A 191 -4.70 -29.28 -3.74
C SER A 191 -4.09 -28.66 -5.00
N GLY A 192 -3.17 -29.39 -5.65
CA GLY A 192 -2.62 -28.98 -6.94
C GLY A 192 -1.71 -27.76 -6.84
N GLY A 193 -0.43 -27.96 -7.09
CA GLY A 193 0.56 -26.89 -7.01
C GLY A 193 0.21 -25.71 -7.92
N PRO A 194 0.65 -24.50 -7.55
CA PRO A 194 0.48 -23.31 -8.37
C PRO A 194 1.05 -23.52 -9.79
N THR A 195 0.35 -22.99 -10.79
CA THR A 195 0.82 -22.94 -12.19
C THR A 195 1.01 -21.50 -12.62
N GLY A 196 1.78 -21.28 -13.70
CA GLY A 196 1.94 -19.95 -14.26
C GLY A 196 2.96 -19.86 -15.38
N GLN A 197 3.03 -18.69 -15.99
CA GLN A 197 3.97 -18.36 -17.06
C GLN A 197 4.63 -17.01 -16.81
N ARG A 198 5.89 -16.89 -17.24
CA ARG A 198 6.65 -15.64 -17.19
C ARG A 198 6.10 -14.55 -18.11
N ILE A 199 5.57 -14.96 -19.26
CA ILE A 199 5.12 -14.07 -20.34
C ILE A 199 3.63 -14.27 -20.58
N TYR A 200 2.85 -13.19 -20.50
CA TYR A 200 1.45 -13.16 -20.93
C TYR A 200 1.24 -12.02 -21.93
N GLU A 201 0.61 -12.34 -23.06
CA GLU A 201 0.26 -11.37 -24.12
C GLU A 201 1.43 -10.46 -24.55
N GLY A 202 2.65 -11.00 -24.55
CA GLY A 202 3.88 -10.28 -24.91
C GLY A 202 4.51 -9.45 -23.78
N VAL A 203 3.89 -9.38 -22.60
CA VAL A 203 4.45 -8.75 -21.40
C VAL A 203 5.27 -9.78 -20.63
N ASP A 204 6.55 -9.48 -20.40
CA ASP A 204 7.50 -10.34 -19.67
C ASP A 204 7.72 -9.79 -18.25
N SER A 205 7.54 -10.64 -17.24
CA SER A 205 7.79 -10.34 -15.82
C SER A 205 9.28 -10.23 -15.45
N GLY A 206 10.17 -10.48 -16.41
CA GLY A 206 11.61 -10.27 -16.30
C GLY A 206 12.39 -11.56 -16.04
N ALA A 207 13.68 -11.42 -15.73
CA ALA A 207 14.57 -12.56 -15.55
C ALA A 207 14.12 -13.47 -14.38
N PRO A 208 14.14 -14.81 -14.53
CA PRO A 208 13.68 -15.71 -13.47
C PRO A 208 14.40 -15.47 -12.13
N VAL A 209 13.65 -15.52 -11.05
CA VAL A 209 14.14 -15.57 -9.68
C VAL A 209 14.47 -17.03 -9.39
N LEU A 210 15.63 -17.29 -8.80
CA LEU A 210 15.98 -18.67 -8.45
C LEU A 210 15.06 -19.15 -7.31
N PRO A 211 14.24 -20.19 -7.54
CA PRO A 211 13.36 -20.70 -6.49
C PRO A 211 14.19 -21.30 -5.36
N ALA A 212 13.68 -21.18 -4.12
CA ALA A 212 14.30 -21.85 -2.98
C ALA A 212 14.30 -23.38 -3.20
N PRO A 213 15.30 -24.12 -2.69
CA PRO A 213 15.30 -25.58 -2.81
C PRO A 213 14.00 -26.20 -2.31
N GLY A 214 13.31 -26.94 -3.17
CA GLY A 214 12.02 -27.58 -2.88
C GLY A 214 10.79 -26.71 -3.15
N ALA A 215 10.95 -25.43 -3.53
CA ALA A 215 9.83 -24.58 -3.93
C ALA A 215 9.41 -24.86 -5.39
N PRO A 216 8.10 -24.88 -5.71
CA PRO A 216 7.65 -24.86 -7.09
C PRO A 216 8.02 -23.52 -7.75
N ASP A 217 8.36 -23.57 -9.03
CA ASP A 217 8.60 -22.38 -9.86
C ASP A 217 7.36 -22.07 -10.69
N THR A 218 6.70 -20.96 -10.37
CA THR A 218 5.38 -20.59 -10.92
C THR A 218 5.42 -19.30 -11.71
N PHE A 219 6.54 -18.60 -11.66
CA PHE A 219 6.74 -17.21 -12.07
C PHE A 219 5.97 -16.14 -11.27
N ALA A 220 5.29 -16.51 -10.19
CA ALA A 220 4.43 -15.58 -9.45
C ALA A 220 5.26 -14.52 -8.70
N ASP A 221 6.47 -14.87 -8.26
CA ASP A 221 7.38 -13.96 -7.61
C ASP A 221 8.04 -12.98 -8.59
N GLU A 222 8.24 -13.35 -9.86
CA GLU A 222 8.60 -12.43 -10.95
C GLU A 222 7.46 -11.46 -11.23
N TRP A 223 6.21 -11.93 -11.29
CA TRP A 223 5.06 -11.04 -11.46
C TRP A 223 4.89 -10.09 -10.28
N ALA A 224 5.07 -10.55 -9.04
CA ALA A 224 5.09 -9.70 -7.86
C ALA A 224 6.23 -8.67 -7.93
N ARG A 225 7.44 -9.08 -8.35
CA ARG A 225 8.56 -8.16 -8.58
C ARG A 225 8.24 -7.13 -9.66
N PHE A 226 7.66 -7.56 -10.77
CA PHE A 226 7.30 -6.71 -11.90
C PHE A 226 6.32 -5.63 -11.47
N LEU A 227 5.27 -6.02 -10.75
CA LEU A 227 4.29 -5.13 -10.14
C LEU A 227 4.91 -4.14 -9.13
N TYR A 228 5.92 -4.57 -8.37
CA TYR A 228 6.61 -3.74 -7.39
C TYR A 228 7.63 -2.76 -8.01
N THR A 229 8.31 -3.15 -9.09
CA THR A 229 9.48 -2.41 -9.63
C THR A 229 9.26 -1.71 -10.97
N HIS A 230 8.36 -2.20 -11.82
CA HIS A 230 8.21 -1.75 -13.22
C HIS A 230 6.88 -1.04 -13.50
N ARG A 231 6.03 -0.86 -12.48
CA ARG A 231 4.72 -0.19 -12.61
C ARG A 231 4.69 1.08 -11.75
N ASP A 232 4.09 2.14 -12.28
CA ASP A 232 3.78 3.36 -11.55
C ASP A 232 2.25 3.52 -11.44
N PRO A 233 1.65 3.54 -10.23
CA PRO A 233 2.31 3.42 -8.93
C PRO A 233 2.66 1.97 -8.57
N GLN A 234 3.83 1.81 -7.95
CA GLN A 234 4.33 0.52 -7.48
C GLN A 234 3.28 -0.22 -6.65
N VAL A 235 3.17 -1.52 -6.88
CA VAL A 235 2.22 -2.39 -6.18
C VAL A 235 2.98 -3.27 -5.19
N THR A 236 2.73 -3.08 -3.90
CA THR A 236 3.35 -3.90 -2.84
C THR A 236 2.49 -5.13 -2.54
N THR A 237 3.08 -6.33 -2.48
CA THR A 237 2.34 -7.59 -2.30
C THR A 237 2.61 -8.23 -0.94
N TYR A 238 1.57 -8.33 -0.12
CA TYR A 238 1.54 -9.10 1.12
C TYR A 238 0.98 -10.50 0.87
N VAL A 239 1.49 -11.51 1.58
CA VAL A 239 1.06 -12.90 1.43
C VAL A 239 0.68 -13.49 2.78
N MET A 240 -0.55 -13.99 2.87
CA MET A 240 -1.07 -14.76 4.00
C MET A 240 -1.25 -16.21 3.59
N ASP A 241 -0.32 -17.04 4.03
CA ASP A 241 -0.29 -18.49 3.82
C ASP A 241 -1.18 -19.17 4.87
N ALA A 242 -2.30 -19.71 4.44
CA ALA A 242 -3.33 -20.24 5.32
C ALA A 242 -3.36 -21.78 5.27
N TYR A 243 -3.16 -22.42 6.43
CA TYR A 243 -3.23 -23.87 6.64
C TYR A 243 -3.21 -24.20 8.14
N TYR A 244 -3.86 -25.29 8.57
CA TYR A 244 -3.54 -25.89 9.87
C TYR A 244 -2.27 -26.75 9.78
N PRO A 245 -1.50 -26.86 10.88
CA PRO A 245 -0.36 -27.79 10.96
C PRO A 245 -0.69 -29.23 10.55
N ASP A 246 -1.96 -29.65 10.73
CA ASP A 246 -2.43 -31.01 10.44
C ASP A 246 -2.99 -31.17 8.99
N ASP A 247 -3.08 -30.10 8.19
CA ASP A 247 -3.70 -30.11 6.85
C ASP A 247 -2.77 -30.57 5.71
N ASN A 248 -1.71 -31.33 6.01
CA ASN A 248 -0.69 -31.73 5.03
C ASN A 248 -0.12 -30.52 4.25
N GLN A 249 0.46 -29.56 4.98
CA GLN A 249 1.14 -28.40 4.42
C GLN A 249 2.09 -28.80 3.27
N ASP A 250 2.03 -28.08 2.15
CA ASP A 250 3.11 -28.10 1.18
C ASP A 250 4.20 -27.10 1.59
N ALA A 251 5.27 -27.63 2.19
CA ALA A 251 6.42 -26.85 2.65
C ALA A 251 7.15 -26.16 1.49
N GLY A 252 7.19 -26.80 0.31
CA GLY A 252 7.76 -26.21 -0.90
C GLY A 252 6.95 -25.00 -1.34
N TYR A 253 5.62 -25.13 -1.31
CA TYR A 253 4.75 -24.03 -1.67
C TYR A 253 4.84 -22.85 -0.70
N SER A 254 4.96 -23.09 0.61
CA SER A 254 5.25 -22.01 1.58
C SER A 254 6.53 -21.23 1.24
N LEU A 255 7.56 -21.89 0.69
CA LEU A 255 8.79 -21.21 0.24
C LEU A 255 8.55 -20.34 -0.99
N ALA A 256 7.73 -20.79 -1.95
CA ALA A 256 7.33 -19.97 -3.10
C ALA A 256 6.55 -18.74 -2.65
N LEU A 257 5.58 -18.90 -1.74
CA LEU A 257 4.80 -17.81 -1.16
C LEU A 257 5.66 -16.77 -0.41
N GLN A 258 6.71 -17.22 0.29
CA GLN A 258 7.71 -16.33 0.87
C GLN A 258 8.49 -15.54 -0.18
N SER A 259 8.82 -16.18 -1.33
CA SER A 259 9.47 -15.49 -2.45
C SER A 259 8.56 -14.41 -3.04
N ILE A 260 7.27 -14.71 -3.25
CA ILE A 260 6.28 -13.74 -3.76
C ILE A 260 6.23 -12.49 -2.87
N ALA A 261 6.10 -12.67 -1.55
CA ALA A 261 6.08 -11.56 -0.61
C ALA A 261 7.37 -10.73 -0.65
N LYS A 262 8.52 -11.41 -0.66
CA LYS A 262 9.84 -10.79 -0.68
C LYS A 262 10.07 -9.97 -1.95
N GLN A 263 9.76 -10.54 -3.12
CA GLN A 263 9.94 -9.89 -4.41
C GLN A 263 8.91 -8.77 -4.64
N GLY A 264 7.70 -8.92 -4.09
CA GLY A 264 6.64 -7.92 -4.10
C GLY A 264 6.81 -6.80 -3.07
N GLY A 265 7.90 -6.77 -2.30
CA GLY A 265 8.20 -5.71 -1.32
C GLY A 265 7.32 -5.70 -0.07
N GLY A 266 6.49 -6.73 0.15
CA GLY A 266 5.63 -6.86 1.31
C GLY A 266 6.14 -7.90 2.31
N SER A 267 5.22 -8.49 3.08
CA SER A 267 5.55 -9.49 4.11
C SER A 267 4.72 -10.76 3.96
N TYR A 268 5.33 -11.87 4.40
CA TYR A 268 4.72 -13.19 4.47
C TYR A 268 4.26 -13.48 5.90
N LYS A 269 3.07 -14.07 6.04
CA LYS A 269 2.57 -14.55 7.33
C LYS A 269 1.84 -15.87 7.18
N HIS A 270 2.20 -16.85 8.00
CA HIS A 270 1.38 -18.05 8.22
C HIS A 270 0.22 -17.76 9.17
N VAL A 271 -1.00 -18.15 8.78
CA VAL A 271 -2.24 -17.97 9.56
C VAL A 271 -3.04 -19.27 9.65
N ARG A 272 -3.55 -19.59 10.85
CA ARG A 272 -4.21 -20.88 11.14
C ARG A 272 -5.72 -20.81 11.34
N ASN A 273 -6.29 -19.64 11.55
CA ASN A 273 -7.70 -19.47 11.90
C ASN A 273 -8.20 -18.06 11.58
N GLN A 274 -9.50 -17.84 11.68
CA GLN A 274 -10.13 -16.53 11.45
C GLN A 274 -9.51 -15.41 12.28
N ALA A 275 -9.13 -15.68 13.54
CA ALA A 275 -8.57 -14.65 14.43
C ALA A 275 -7.18 -14.22 13.98
N GLU A 276 -6.33 -15.17 13.56
CA GLU A 276 -5.01 -14.88 12.98
C GLU A 276 -5.12 -14.13 11.65
N ILE A 277 -6.05 -14.51 10.77
CA ILE A 277 -6.30 -13.78 9.52
C ILE A 277 -6.77 -12.35 9.82
N THR A 278 -7.68 -12.18 10.77
CA THR A 278 -8.20 -10.85 11.18
C THR A 278 -7.07 -9.98 11.73
N THR A 279 -6.23 -10.54 12.61
CA THR A 279 -5.11 -9.83 13.22
C THR A 279 -4.10 -9.38 12.17
N GLU A 280 -3.76 -10.25 11.23
CA GLU A 280 -2.80 -9.94 10.18
C GLU A 280 -3.34 -8.91 9.18
N LEU A 281 -4.61 -9.01 8.80
CA LEU A 281 -5.28 -7.98 7.99
C LEU A 281 -5.25 -6.61 8.68
N LEU A 282 -5.56 -6.54 9.98
CA LEU A 282 -5.49 -5.29 10.75
C LEU A 282 -4.08 -4.71 10.76
N ARG A 283 -3.06 -5.57 10.93
CA ARG A 283 -1.64 -5.17 10.87
C ARG A 283 -1.30 -4.58 9.50
N ILE A 284 -1.65 -5.26 8.41
CA ILE A 284 -1.37 -4.80 7.05
C ILE A 284 -2.09 -3.48 6.76
N PHE A 285 -3.38 -3.35 7.12
CA PHE A 285 -4.09 -2.08 6.94
C PHE A 285 -3.52 -0.95 7.80
N ALA A 286 -2.98 -1.23 8.99
CA ALA A 286 -2.29 -0.24 9.80
C ALA A 286 -0.98 0.22 9.14
N GLU A 287 -0.18 -0.72 8.61
CA GLU A 287 1.04 -0.43 7.85
C GLU A 287 0.75 0.43 6.61
N ILE A 288 -0.25 0.04 5.82
CA ILE A 288 -0.72 0.80 4.65
C ILE A 288 -1.15 2.22 5.05
N LYS A 289 -1.87 2.38 6.17
CA LYS A 289 -2.25 3.71 6.67
C LYS A 289 -1.04 4.52 7.12
N ALA A 290 -0.09 3.91 7.84
CA ALA A 290 1.11 4.57 8.33
C ALA A 290 1.96 5.15 7.19
N ILE A 291 2.06 4.44 6.07
CA ILE A 291 2.82 4.87 4.88
C ILE A 291 2.16 6.07 4.17
N ASN A 292 0.84 6.21 4.24
CA ASN A 292 0.12 7.29 3.54
C ASN A 292 -0.24 8.49 4.44
N SER A 293 0.08 8.44 5.72
CA SER A 293 -0.36 9.43 6.71
C SER A 293 0.74 10.35 7.21
N THR A 294 1.72 10.71 6.37
CA THR A 294 2.62 11.84 6.68
C THR A 294 1.82 13.14 6.71
N PHE A 295 1.17 13.42 7.83
CA PHE A 295 0.47 14.68 8.09
C PHE A 295 1.51 15.76 8.29
N ALA A 296 1.57 16.73 7.37
CA ALA A 296 2.42 17.89 7.50
C ALA A 296 1.53 19.10 7.81
N SER A 297 1.45 19.53 9.08
CA SER A 297 0.81 20.81 9.42
C SER A 297 1.86 21.91 9.32
N ALA A 298 1.68 22.85 8.40
CA ALA A 298 2.52 24.04 8.32
C ALA A 298 2.05 25.07 9.37
N SER A 299 2.97 25.60 10.18
CA SER A 299 2.70 26.72 11.08
C SER A 299 3.71 27.84 10.83
N LEU A 300 3.20 29.06 10.65
CA LEU A 300 3.99 30.28 10.64
C LEU A 300 3.86 30.92 12.03
N PRO A 301 4.94 31.05 12.82
CA PRO A 301 4.89 31.85 14.03
C PRO A 301 4.81 33.34 13.65
N ILE A 302 3.60 33.91 13.62
CA ILE A 302 3.42 35.37 13.62
C ILE A 302 3.64 35.86 15.05
N SER A 303 4.76 36.55 15.29
CA SER A 303 4.92 37.37 16.48
C SER A 303 4.51 38.81 16.16
N ALA A 304 3.37 39.24 16.69
CA ALA A 304 2.86 40.61 16.53
C ALA A 304 3.75 41.69 17.20
N ALA A 305 4.79 41.29 17.96
CA ALA A 305 5.62 42.21 18.73
C ALA A 305 6.92 42.66 18.04
N ASN A 306 7.39 41.99 16.98
CA ASN A 306 8.69 42.26 16.32
C ASN A 306 8.56 42.39 14.80
N ARG A 307 7.79 43.38 14.31
CA ARG A 307 7.55 43.63 12.88
C ARG A 307 8.81 43.90 12.02
N ALA A 308 10.01 44.00 12.60
CA ALA A 308 11.26 44.25 11.88
C ALA A 308 12.20 43.03 11.74
N GLN A 309 11.83 41.84 12.24
CA GLN A 309 12.67 40.63 12.14
C GLN A 309 11.89 39.37 11.74
N ASN A 310 10.95 39.48 10.79
CA ASN A 310 10.28 38.30 10.25
C ASN A 310 11.29 37.48 9.43
N LYS A 311 11.73 36.35 9.98
CA LYS A 311 12.56 35.39 9.25
C LYS A 311 11.68 34.57 8.31
N ASN A 312 12.13 34.37 7.08
CA ASN A 312 11.48 33.49 6.09
C ASN A 312 11.64 32.02 6.49
N GLN A 313 10.87 31.57 7.48
CA GLN A 313 10.94 30.25 8.07
C GLN A 313 9.56 29.62 8.10
N VAL A 314 9.39 28.51 7.39
CA VAL A 314 8.14 27.74 7.33
C VAL A 314 8.37 26.41 8.05
N PHE A 315 7.62 26.15 9.11
CA PHE A 315 7.76 24.92 9.90
C PHE A 315 6.67 23.92 9.56
N PHE A 316 7.06 22.71 9.20
CA PHE A 316 6.19 21.58 8.94
C PHE A 316 6.32 20.54 10.05
N GLY A 317 5.25 20.39 10.84
CA GLY A 317 5.13 19.29 11.80
C GLY A 317 4.69 18.03 11.07
N MET A 318 5.54 17.01 11.04
CA MET A 318 5.32 15.73 10.36
C MET A 318 5.04 14.64 11.38
N PHE A 319 4.03 13.81 11.14
CA PHE A 319 3.70 12.67 12.00
C PHE A 319 3.34 11.44 11.17
N ARG A 320 3.64 10.24 11.68
CA ARG A 320 3.07 9.00 11.16
C ARG A 320 2.77 8.00 12.29
N PRO A 321 1.65 7.26 12.21
CA PRO A 321 1.38 6.11 13.07
C PRO A 321 2.46 5.03 12.96
N ASP A 322 2.57 4.21 14.00
CA ASP A 322 3.38 2.99 13.97
C ASP A 322 2.77 1.96 13.01
N ALA A 323 3.64 1.28 12.24
CA ALA A 323 3.21 0.30 11.25
C ALA A 323 2.51 -0.92 11.86
N GLU A 324 2.71 -1.20 13.15
CA GLU A 324 2.08 -2.31 13.87
C GLU A 324 0.93 -1.82 14.78
N ALA A 325 0.38 -0.63 14.52
CA ALA A 325 -0.70 0.00 15.30
C ALA A 325 -0.40 0.17 16.80
N LYS A 326 0.89 0.22 17.18
CA LYS A 326 1.27 0.49 18.58
C LYS A 326 0.95 1.95 18.94
N PRO A 327 0.70 2.28 20.22
CA PRO A 327 0.32 3.62 20.66
C PRO A 327 1.44 4.68 20.55
N ARG A 328 2.55 4.38 19.86
CA ARG A 328 3.68 5.30 19.67
C ARG A 328 3.64 5.84 18.25
N TRP A 329 3.63 7.16 18.07
CA TRP A 329 3.72 7.77 16.74
C TRP A 329 5.09 8.41 16.56
N PHE A 330 5.66 8.28 15.36
CA PHE A 330 6.84 9.06 14.99
C PHE A 330 6.39 10.49 14.67
N GLY A 331 7.19 11.46 15.11
CA GLY A 331 6.94 12.87 14.90
C GLY A 331 8.24 13.63 14.65
N ASN A 332 8.19 14.66 13.81
CA ASN A 332 9.33 15.52 13.51
C ASN A 332 8.84 16.92 13.13
N LEU A 333 9.74 17.89 13.21
CA LEU A 333 9.51 19.26 12.79
C LEU A 333 10.63 19.66 11.83
N LYS A 334 10.25 20.01 10.60
CA LYS A 334 11.17 20.41 9.53
C LYS A 334 10.98 21.88 9.19
N GLN A 335 12.07 22.59 8.92
CA GLN A 335 12.03 23.99 8.53
C GLN A 335 12.40 24.11 7.05
N TYR A 336 11.61 24.90 6.31
CA TYR A 336 11.77 25.27 4.91
C TYR A 336 11.68 26.80 4.77
N GLN A 337 11.76 27.31 3.55
CA GLN A 337 11.64 28.74 3.24
C GLN A 337 10.68 28.97 2.07
N LEU A 338 10.13 30.18 1.95
CA LEU A 338 9.40 30.59 0.75
C LEU A 338 10.35 31.22 -0.26
N ILE A 339 10.23 30.87 -1.53
CA ILE A 339 10.90 31.54 -2.64
C ILE A 339 9.87 32.16 -3.58
N ASN A 340 10.28 33.18 -4.32
CA ASN A 340 9.49 33.69 -5.44
C ASN A 340 10.13 33.19 -6.74
N GLN A 341 9.43 32.30 -7.43
CA GLN A 341 9.84 31.80 -8.72
C GLN A 341 8.85 32.30 -9.78
N ALA A 342 9.32 33.20 -10.65
CA ALA A 342 8.53 33.79 -11.74
C ALA A 342 7.19 34.44 -11.32
N GLY A 343 7.13 35.04 -10.13
CA GLY A 343 5.92 35.69 -9.60
C GLY A 343 5.01 34.78 -8.79
N VAL A 344 5.36 33.50 -8.65
CA VAL A 344 4.66 32.53 -7.81
C VAL A 344 5.46 32.30 -6.54
N ILE A 345 4.78 32.31 -5.39
CA ILE A 345 5.39 31.96 -4.11
C ILE A 345 5.38 30.43 -3.96
N GLU A 346 6.56 29.84 -3.85
CA GLU A 346 6.76 28.38 -3.75
C GLU A 346 7.60 28.03 -2.53
N LEU A 347 7.49 26.79 -2.06
CA LEU A 347 8.30 26.31 -0.94
C LEU A 347 9.65 25.81 -1.46
N ALA A 348 10.73 26.21 -0.79
CA ALA A 348 12.09 25.76 -1.10
C ALA A 348 12.80 25.13 0.09
N ASP A 349 13.73 24.26 -0.26
CA ASP A 349 14.61 23.57 0.67
C ASP A 349 15.80 24.45 1.09
N VAL A 350 16.73 23.89 1.88
CA VAL A 350 17.92 24.61 2.38
C VAL A 350 18.82 25.13 1.25
N THR A 351 18.76 24.53 0.07
CA THR A 351 19.55 24.92 -1.12
C THR A 351 18.84 25.94 -1.99
N GLY A 352 17.57 26.26 -1.71
CA GLY A 352 16.74 27.14 -2.53
C GLY A 352 16.08 26.42 -3.71
N ALA A 353 16.17 25.08 -3.78
CA ALA A 353 15.45 24.27 -4.76
C ALA A 353 14.01 24.02 -4.29
N LEU A 354 13.10 23.74 -5.23
CA LEU A 354 11.71 23.43 -4.92
C LEU A 354 11.62 22.26 -3.93
N ALA A 355 11.01 22.53 -2.78
CA ALA A 355 10.88 21.55 -1.71
C ALA A 355 9.73 20.58 -1.94
N ILE A 356 8.78 20.92 -2.81
CA ILE A 356 7.56 20.15 -3.08
C ILE A 356 7.68 19.46 -4.43
N ASN A 357 7.26 18.20 -4.48
CA ASN A 357 7.09 17.49 -5.73
C ASN A 357 5.70 17.81 -6.30
N ASN A 358 5.66 18.58 -7.40
CA ASN A 358 4.43 19.05 -8.04
C ASN A 358 3.48 17.95 -8.53
N ASN A 359 3.96 16.72 -8.70
CA ASN A 359 3.10 15.59 -9.05
C ASN A 359 2.40 14.99 -7.82
N THR A 360 3.01 15.09 -6.63
CA THR A 360 2.54 14.41 -5.41
C THR A 360 1.98 15.35 -4.35
N GLY A 361 2.35 16.64 -4.38
CA GLY A 361 2.04 17.62 -3.34
C GLY A 361 2.82 17.41 -2.03
N PHE A 362 3.70 16.40 -1.94
CA PHE A 362 4.54 16.15 -0.77
C PHE A 362 5.92 16.80 -0.90
N ILE A 363 6.66 16.85 0.21
CA ILE A 363 8.09 17.16 0.19
C ILE A 363 8.79 16.21 -0.80
N ALA A 364 9.54 16.75 -1.75
CA ALA A 364 10.25 15.97 -2.73
C ALA A 364 11.34 15.09 -2.10
N ASP A 365 11.60 13.93 -2.70
CA ASP A 365 12.56 12.94 -2.17
C ASP A 365 13.97 13.50 -1.98
N CYS A 366 14.35 14.47 -2.81
CA CYS A 366 15.65 15.11 -2.79
C CYS A 366 15.71 16.40 -1.95
N SER A 367 14.59 16.83 -1.38
CA SER A 367 14.55 18.04 -0.54
C SER A 367 15.31 17.83 0.76
N THR A 368 16.04 18.86 1.18
CA THR A 368 16.75 18.88 2.47
C THR A 368 16.25 20.04 3.33
N SER A 369 15.69 19.75 4.50
CA SER A 369 15.25 20.80 5.44
C SER A 369 16.42 21.49 6.15
N PHE A 370 16.21 22.71 6.70
CA PHE A 370 17.28 23.59 7.21
C PHE A 370 18.09 23.06 8.40
N TRP A 371 17.61 22.02 9.09
CA TRP A 371 18.31 21.42 10.24
C TRP A 371 18.91 20.06 9.93
N THR A 372 18.77 19.63 8.68
CA THR A 372 19.21 18.33 8.21
C THR A 372 20.65 18.41 7.74
N SER A 373 21.43 17.38 8.05
CA SER A 373 22.77 17.23 7.49
C SER A 373 23.06 15.77 7.16
N ASP A 374 24.17 15.53 6.47
CA ASP A 374 24.60 14.17 6.18
C ASP A 374 24.97 13.43 7.48
N SER A 375 24.30 12.30 7.73
CA SER A 375 24.59 11.39 8.83
C SER A 375 25.22 10.06 8.38
N GLY A 376 25.66 10.00 7.12
CA GLY A 376 26.30 8.82 6.54
C GLY A 376 25.35 7.64 6.42
N THR A 377 25.57 6.61 7.23
CA THR A 377 24.77 5.36 7.21
C THR A 377 23.97 5.14 8.49
N TYR A 378 23.68 6.21 9.25
CA TYR A 378 22.95 6.11 10.53
C TYR A 378 21.69 5.23 10.43
N TRP A 379 20.86 5.40 9.40
CA TRP A 379 19.61 4.65 9.23
C TRP A 379 19.77 3.22 8.72
N GLN A 380 20.99 2.76 8.44
CA GLN A 380 21.21 1.41 7.91
C GLN A 380 20.89 0.33 8.94
N ASN A 381 21.23 0.58 10.21
CA ASN A 381 21.11 -0.39 11.30
C ASN A 381 20.09 0.02 12.36
N VAL A 382 19.39 1.14 12.17
CA VAL A 382 18.32 1.56 13.07
C VAL A 382 17.06 0.78 12.74
N PRO A 383 16.50 -0.01 13.68
CA PRO A 383 15.30 -0.79 13.42
C PRO A 383 14.10 0.16 13.35
N VAL A 384 13.73 0.52 12.12
CA VAL A 384 12.56 1.34 11.82
C VAL A 384 11.74 0.65 10.74
N ASN A 385 10.43 0.60 10.96
CA ASN A 385 9.46 -0.02 10.07
C ASN A 385 8.40 1.01 9.65
N PRO A 386 8.20 1.25 8.34
CA PRO A 386 8.99 0.74 7.20
C PRO A 386 10.40 1.34 7.15
N SER A 387 11.30 0.74 6.35
CA SER A 387 12.66 1.27 6.16
C SER A 387 12.62 2.70 5.62
N VAL A 388 13.50 3.56 6.13
CA VAL A 388 13.63 4.98 5.73
C VAL A 388 14.78 5.19 4.75
N ALA A 389 15.06 4.20 3.91
CA ALA A 389 16.02 4.34 2.82
C ALA A 389 15.51 5.40 1.82
N GLY A 390 16.30 6.47 1.64
CA GLY A 390 16.00 7.54 0.71
C GLY A 390 15.94 7.07 -0.74
N THR A 391 15.04 7.67 -1.50
CA THR A 391 14.78 7.40 -2.92
C THR A 391 15.35 8.48 -3.85
N CYS A 392 15.98 9.52 -3.31
CA CYS A 392 16.59 10.57 -4.09
C CYS A 392 17.71 10.01 -4.99
N THR A 393 17.56 10.18 -6.31
CA THR A 393 18.51 9.68 -7.32
C THR A 393 19.62 10.69 -7.66
N THR A 394 19.48 11.95 -7.23
CA THR A 394 20.39 13.04 -7.60
C THR A 394 21.38 13.43 -6.49
N THR A 395 21.26 12.83 -5.30
CA THR A 395 22.15 13.12 -4.17
C THR A 395 23.40 12.24 -4.19
N SER A 396 24.51 12.78 -3.68
CA SER A 396 25.74 12.01 -3.40
C SER A 396 25.75 11.37 -2.02
N PHE A 397 24.78 11.69 -1.16
CA PHE A 397 24.69 11.12 0.19
C PHE A 397 24.19 9.67 0.14
N GLY A 398 24.55 8.89 1.15
CA GLY A 398 24.04 7.52 1.29
C GLY A 398 22.52 7.51 1.43
N LYS A 399 21.84 6.52 0.87
CA LYS A 399 20.37 6.37 1.04
C LYS A 399 19.93 6.27 2.51
N PHE A 400 20.84 5.91 3.41
CA PHE A 400 20.61 5.84 4.86
C PHE A 400 21.08 7.07 5.64
N SER A 401 21.47 8.14 4.94
CA SER A 401 21.80 9.43 5.54
C SER A 401 20.54 10.23 5.82
N ASP A 402 20.55 11.10 6.83
CA ASP A 402 19.49 12.07 7.08
C ASP A 402 19.32 13.07 5.94
N ALA A 403 20.38 13.46 5.23
CA ALA A 403 20.31 14.30 4.05
C ALA A 403 20.30 13.46 2.75
N PRO A 404 19.40 13.72 1.80
CA PRO A 404 18.17 14.50 1.93
C PRO A 404 17.16 13.79 2.83
N ASP A 405 16.40 14.57 3.61
CA ASP A 405 15.42 14.04 4.56
C ASP A 405 14.07 13.78 3.91
N GLY A 406 13.75 14.52 2.83
CA GLY A 406 12.61 14.27 1.96
C GLY A 406 11.27 14.09 2.72
N PRO A 407 10.39 13.18 2.25
CA PRO A 407 9.08 12.96 2.87
C PRO A 407 9.13 12.14 4.16
N PHE A 408 10.29 11.65 4.60
CA PHE A 408 10.38 10.77 5.76
C PHE A 408 10.24 11.55 7.07
N VAL A 409 9.38 11.07 7.98
CA VAL A 409 9.17 11.68 9.31
C VAL A 409 10.43 11.55 10.15
N GLU A 410 11.06 10.38 10.13
CA GLU A 410 12.21 10.02 10.96
C GLU A 410 13.46 10.84 10.70
N LYS A 411 13.67 11.17 9.43
CA LYS A 411 14.93 11.71 8.92
C LYS A 411 15.02 13.21 9.14
N GLY A 412 16.22 13.67 9.47
CA GLY A 412 16.58 15.07 9.50
C GLY A 412 15.78 15.92 10.49
N GLY A 413 15.74 17.22 10.22
CA GLY A 413 14.95 18.18 10.95
C GLY A 413 15.28 18.23 12.44
N THR A 414 14.26 18.49 13.25
CA THR A 414 14.41 18.54 14.71
C THR A 414 14.80 17.18 15.30
N ALA A 415 14.32 16.08 14.71
CA ALA A 415 14.66 14.74 15.17
C ALA A 415 16.17 14.49 15.13
N GLU A 416 16.85 14.86 14.03
CA GLU A 416 18.31 14.79 13.92
C GLU A 416 19.01 15.71 14.93
N VAL A 417 18.53 16.94 15.10
CA VAL A 417 19.09 17.89 16.08
C VAL A 417 19.03 17.33 17.50
N VAL A 418 17.89 16.77 17.89
CA VAL A 418 17.73 16.13 19.21
C VAL A 418 18.66 14.93 19.35
N ARG A 419 18.82 14.12 18.29
CA ARG A 419 19.77 12.99 18.30
C ARG A 419 21.23 13.43 18.46
N LYS A 420 21.60 14.59 17.94
CA LYS A 420 22.95 15.16 18.06
C LYS A 420 23.26 15.78 19.42
N GLY A 421 22.28 15.83 20.34
CA GLY A 421 22.38 16.47 21.65
C GLY A 421 21.86 17.91 21.59
N ASN A 422 20.94 18.26 22.50
CA ASN A 422 20.34 19.59 22.56
C ASN A 422 21.45 20.66 22.74
N ALA A 423 21.60 21.50 21.71
CA ALA A 423 22.51 22.65 21.56
C ALA A 423 23.93 22.38 21.02
N PRO A 424 24.15 22.55 19.70
CA PRO A 424 25.46 22.93 19.18
C PRO A 424 25.49 24.44 18.95
N ALA A 425 26.49 25.13 19.49
CA ALA A 425 26.77 26.53 19.13
C ALA A 425 27.21 26.70 17.66
N VAL A 426 27.48 25.59 16.95
CA VAL A 426 27.93 25.50 15.55
C VAL A 426 27.55 24.12 15.00
N THR A 427 26.58 24.04 14.10
CA THR A 427 25.89 22.78 13.74
C THR A 427 26.59 21.83 12.76
N ASN A 428 27.75 22.13 12.16
CA ASN A 428 28.17 21.36 10.97
C ASN A 428 29.55 20.68 10.98
N SER A 429 30.35 20.71 12.05
CA SER A 429 31.71 20.11 11.99
C SER A 429 31.97 18.91 12.89
N THR A 430 31.26 18.74 14.01
CA THR A 430 31.53 17.59 14.92
C THR A 430 30.32 17.21 15.79
N PRO A 431 29.38 16.36 15.33
CA PRO A 431 28.32 15.83 16.18
C PRO A 431 28.89 14.81 17.17
N THR A 432 28.52 14.91 18.45
CA THR A 432 29.07 14.02 19.50
C THR A 432 28.27 12.73 19.68
N PHE A 433 27.05 12.62 19.16
CA PHE A 433 26.16 11.44 19.25
C PHE A 433 25.99 10.84 20.67
N ILE A 434 26.41 11.55 21.73
CA ILE A 434 26.27 11.12 23.11
C ILE A 434 24.82 11.39 23.52
N VAL A 435 24.08 10.30 23.79
CA VAL A 435 22.73 10.35 24.34
C VAL A 435 22.80 10.91 25.76
N ASN A 436 22.54 12.21 25.92
CA ASN A 436 22.50 12.84 27.24
C ASN A 436 21.08 12.81 27.83
N ARG A 437 20.48 11.61 27.88
CA ARG A 437 19.22 11.37 28.59
C ARG A 437 19.45 10.36 29.70
N SER A 438 19.47 10.84 30.94
CA SER A 438 19.18 9.99 32.10
C SER A 438 17.71 9.57 32.01
N LEU A 439 17.45 8.34 31.58
CA LEU A 439 16.14 7.72 31.68
C LEU A 439 15.93 7.35 33.15
N TYR A 440 15.08 8.10 33.85
CA TYR A 440 14.51 7.61 35.10
C TYR A 440 13.44 6.58 34.73
N THR A 441 13.75 5.31 34.98
CA THR A 441 12.81 4.19 34.86
C THR A 441 11.76 4.21 35.94
#